data_AF-A0A3M2A7E8-F1
#
_entry.id   AF-A0A3M2A7E8-F1
#
_cell.length_a   1.000
_cell.length_b   1.000
_cell.length_c   1.000
_cell.angle_alpha   90.00
_cell.angle_beta   90.00
_cell.angle_gamma   90.00
#
_symmetry.space_group_name_H-M   'P 1'
#
loop_
_entity.id
_entity.type
_entity.pdbx_description
1 polymer ?
#
loop_
_entity_poly.entity_id
_entity_poly.type
_entity_poly.pdbx_seq_one_letter_code
_entity_poly.pdbx_strand_id
1 'polypeptide(L)'
;MLRVFFLLVLPLLVFAVDPLRVMYLDYNLRERDFKRAVEQVRKSMEEKGVKVIRTLTISDAIRARGKEFRNYHVVFGCEVEGMDRILLKAPALSNVVPCSVAVYEDKKGRIKATVINHNLFTTKYGKVLSAEERRLIEKTYRNLNLALASLSTNKPKAVKLPPPKEELVYEEVVEGQDYDTFKTLLKTSLDGVNMNILDIIDVSAQSPRFSIFLACNLS
;
A
#
# COMPACT_ATOMS: atom_id res chain seq x y z
N MET A 1 -3.82 46.55 19.11
CA MET A 1 -4.63 45.99 18.00
C MET A 1 -3.90 44.97 17.14
N LEU A 2 -2.55 44.91 17.12
CA LEU A 2 -1.79 44.00 16.24
C LEU A 2 -1.71 42.52 16.73
N ARG A 3 -2.01 42.24 18.00
CA ARG A 3 -1.93 40.87 18.58
C ARG A 3 -3.16 39.99 18.32
N VAL A 4 -4.30 40.57 17.94
CA VAL A 4 -5.56 39.82 17.73
C VAL A 4 -5.64 39.22 16.32
N PHE A 5 -4.96 39.83 15.34
CA PHE A 5 -4.97 39.37 13.95
C PHE A 5 -4.20 38.05 13.74
N PHE A 6 -3.16 37.79 14.53
CA PHE A 6 -2.36 36.56 14.43
C PHE A 6 -3.09 35.30 14.96
N LEU A 7 -4.07 35.48 15.85
CA LEU A 7 -4.85 34.38 16.43
C LEU A 7 -6.03 33.93 15.54
N LEU A 8 -6.46 34.75 14.58
CA LEU A 8 -7.57 34.45 13.68
C LEU A 8 -7.14 33.80 12.36
N VAL A 9 -5.85 33.85 11.99
CA VAL A 9 -5.34 33.26 10.74
C VAL A 9 -4.83 31.82 10.94
N LEU A 10 -4.45 31.46 12.16
CA LEU A 10 -3.94 30.12 12.48
C LEU A 10 -4.95 28.96 12.26
N PRO A 11 -6.28 29.11 12.49
CA PRO A 11 -7.22 28.01 12.27
C PRO A 11 -7.50 27.75 10.78
N LEU A 12 -7.29 28.73 9.90
CA LEU A 12 -7.60 28.62 8.47
C LEU A 12 -6.57 27.81 7.68
N LEU A 13 -5.34 27.66 8.19
CA LEU A 13 -4.29 26.87 7.55
C LEU A 13 -4.37 25.36 7.84
N VAL A 14 -5.19 24.94 8.81
CA VAL A 14 -5.27 23.52 9.22
C VAL A 14 -6.22 22.72 8.32
N PHE A 15 -7.15 23.37 7.62
CA PHE A 15 -8.19 22.70 6.82
C PHE A 15 -7.87 22.53 5.33
N ALA A 16 -6.70 22.94 4.86
CA ALA A 16 -6.37 22.92 3.42
C ALA A 16 -5.44 21.76 3.00
N VAL A 17 -5.19 20.78 3.88
CA VAL A 17 -4.43 19.59 3.50
C VAL A 17 -5.41 18.51 3.04
N ASP A 18 -5.46 18.31 1.72
CA ASP A 18 -6.20 17.21 1.10
C ASP A 18 -5.83 15.88 1.81
N PRO A 19 -6.78 15.22 2.51
CA PRO A 19 -6.49 14.05 3.33
C PRO A 19 -5.87 12.92 2.50
N LEU A 20 -6.23 12.81 1.21
CA LEU A 20 -5.64 11.82 0.31
C LEU A 20 -4.17 12.10 0.02
N ARG A 21 -3.75 13.37 -0.03
CA ARG A 21 -2.32 13.72 -0.21
C ARG A 21 -1.46 13.33 0.98
N VAL A 22 -2.05 13.11 2.15
CA VAL A 22 -1.30 12.70 3.35
C VAL A 22 -1.25 11.18 3.49
N MET A 23 -2.19 10.47 2.84
CA MET A 23 -2.25 9.01 2.81
C MET A 23 -1.20 8.38 1.90
N TYR A 24 -0.68 9.11 0.91
CA TYR A 24 0.23 8.58 -0.08
C TYR A 24 1.48 9.45 -0.26
N LEU A 25 2.59 8.81 -0.64
CA LEU A 25 3.83 9.46 -0.99
C LEU A 25 4.09 9.27 -2.48
N ASP A 26 4.09 10.38 -3.20
CA ASP A 26 4.31 10.43 -4.64
C ASP A 26 5.76 10.76 -4.98
N TYR A 27 6.39 9.85 -5.72
CA TYR A 27 7.75 9.94 -6.21
C TYR A 27 7.73 10.14 -7.73
N ASN A 28 8.30 11.24 -8.22
CA ASN A 28 8.45 11.54 -9.64
C ASN A 28 9.74 10.89 -10.15
N LEU A 29 9.62 9.77 -10.85
CA LEU A 29 10.77 9.01 -11.32
C LEU A 29 11.53 9.79 -12.41
N ARG A 30 12.86 9.65 -12.41
CA ARG A 30 13.73 10.27 -13.43
C ARG A 30 13.63 9.57 -14.79
N GLU A 31 13.51 8.25 -14.77
CA GLU A 31 13.34 7.42 -15.96
C GLU A 31 12.04 7.78 -16.70
N ARG A 32 12.10 7.72 -18.03
CA ARG A 32 10.99 8.05 -18.94
C ARG A 32 10.46 6.84 -19.70
N ASP A 33 11.23 5.75 -19.78
CA ASP A 33 10.72 4.48 -20.26
C ASP A 33 10.02 3.70 -19.14
N PHE A 34 8.74 3.37 -19.35
CA PHE A 34 7.91 2.77 -18.30
C PHE A 34 8.43 1.43 -17.80
N LYS A 35 8.84 0.54 -18.72
CA LYS A 35 9.31 -0.81 -18.36
C LYS A 35 10.63 -0.72 -17.59
N ARG A 36 11.57 0.11 -18.03
CA ARG A 36 12.83 0.38 -17.31
C ARG A 36 12.58 1.00 -15.95
N ALA A 37 11.60 1.89 -15.81
CA ALA A 37 11.26 2.51 -14.54
C ALA A 37 10.76 1.46 -13.53
N VAL A 38 9.88 0.55 -13.95
CA VAL A 38 9.43 -0.57 -13.10
C VAL A 38 10.60 -1.44 -12.66
N GLU A 39 11.47 -1.82 -13.59
CA GLU A 39 12.64 -2.66 -13.26
C GLU A 39 13.65 -1.95 -12.36
N GLN A 40 13.87 -0.65 -12.54
CA GLN A 40 14.70 0.16 -11.63
C GLN A 40 14.09 0.22 -10.22
N VAL A 41 12.77 0.39 -10.11
CA VAL A 41 12.08 0.35 -8.81
C VAL A 41 12.30 -0.99 -8.13
N ARG A 42 12.08 -2.10 -8.83
CA ARG A 42 12.31 -3.46 -8.30
C ARG A 42 13.73 -3.64 -7.80
N LYS A 43 14.73 -3.32 -8.64
CA LYS A 43 16.15 -3.46 -8.28
C LYS A 43 16.54 -2.58 -7.09
N SER A 44 16.09 -1.33 -7.07
CA SER A 44 16.38 -0.40 -5.98
C SER A 44 15.76 -0.86 -4.66
N MET A 45 14.56 -1.45 -4.69
CA MET A 45 13.96 -2.07 -3.50
C MET A 45 14.83 -3.21 -2.96
N GLU A 46 15.24 -4.14 -3.82
CA GLU A 46 16.11 -5.27 -3.45
C GLU A 46 17.46 -4.80 -2.89
N GLU A 47 18.11 -3.83 -3.54
CA GLU A 47 19.38 -3.23 -3.09
C GLU A 47 19.28 -2.55 -1.73
N LYS A 48 18.08 -2.12 -1.32
CA LYS A 48 17.80 -1.58 0.02
C LYS A 48 17.28 -2.63 1.00
N GLY A 49 17.35 -3.91 0.64
CA GLY A 49 16.91 -5.02 1.49
C GLY A 49 15.39 -5.10 1.62
N VAL A 50 14.65 -4.57 0.65
CA VAL A 50 13.20 -4.75 0.54
C VAL A 50 12.95 -5.80 -0.52
N LYS A 51 12.78 -7.05 -0.08
CA LYS A 51 12.53 -8.19 -0.96
C LYS A 51 11.25 -7.96 -1.77
N VAL A 52 11.35 -8.04 -3.09
CA VAL A 52 10.25 -7.96 -4.04
C VAL A 52 9.64 -9.34 -4.18
N ILE A 53 8.36 -9.44 -3.89
CA ILE A 53 7.60 -10.68 -4.01
C ILE A 53 7.17 -10.85 -5.47
N ARG A 54 6.58 -9.80 -6.06
CA ARG A 54 6.08 -9.83 -7.42
C ARG A 54 5.76 -8.46 -8.01
N THR A 55 5.34 -8.46 -9.27
CA THR A 55 4.84 -7.28 -9.96
C THR A 55 3.55 -7.64 -10.69
N LEU A 56 2.48 -6.89 -10.44
CA LEU A 56 1.20 -7.02 -11.12
C LEU A 56 1.11 -6.03 -12.28
N THR A 57 0.74 -6.50 -13.46
CA THR A 57 0.62 -5.71 -14.69
C THR A 57 -0.80 -5.21 -14.91
N ILE A 58 -1.30 -4.36 -14.00
CA ILE A 58 -2.70 -3.91 -13.95
C ILE A 58 -3.21 -3.38 -15.30
N SER A 59 -2.41 -2.55 -15.98
CA SER A 59 -2.78 -2.02 -17.30
C SER A 59 -3.00 -3.10 -18.35
N ASP A 60 -2.22 -4.18 -18.32
CA ASP A 60 -2.33 -5.26 -19.30
C ASP A 60 -3.59 -6.08 -19.04
N ALA A 61 -3.91 -6.33 -17.76
CA ALA A 61 -5.15 -6.98 -17.35
C ALA A 61 -6.40 -6.17 -17.76
N ILE A 62 -6.34 -4.84 -17.70
CA ILE A 62 -7.43 -3.95 -18.15
C ILE A 62 -7.54 -3.94 -19.67
N ARG A 63 -6.43 -3.80 -20.39
CA ARG A 63 -6.40 -3.78 -21.87
C ARG A 63 -6.86 -5.09 -22.49
N ALA A 64 -6.55 -6.22 -21.86
CA ALA A 64 -7.06 -7.54 -22.28
C ALA A 64 -8.60 -7.63 -22.29
N ARG A 65 -9.30 -6.68 -21.64
CA ARG A 65 -10.76 -6.55 -21.63
C ARG A 65 -11.30 -5.50 -22.60
N GLY A 66 -10.46 -5.02 -23.51
CA GLY A 66 -10.83 -4.03 -24.52
C GLY A 66 -10.98 -2.60 -24.00
N LYS A 67 -10.42 -2.30 -22.81
CA LYS A 67 -10.41 -0.93 -22.25
C LYS A 67 -9.05 -0.28 -22.42
N GLU A 68 -9.06 0.94 -22.95
CA GLU A 68 -7.87 1.78 -22.98
C GLU A 68 -7.48 2.20 -21.56
N PHE A 69 -6.23 1.94 -21.20
CA PHE A 69 -5.68 2.29 -19.90
C PHE A 69 -4.20 2.66 -20.01
N ARG A 70 -3.78 3.68 -19.26
CA ARG A 70 -2.38 4.11 -19.20
C ARG A 70 -1.51 3.05 -18.52
N ASN A 71 -0.20 3.10 -18.75
CA ASN A 71 0.70 2.13 -18.13
C ASN A 71 0.62 2.22 -16.60
N TYR A 72 0.40 1.07 -15.96
CA TYR A 72 0.18 0.96 -14.52
C TYR A 72 0.58 -0.44 -14.06
N HIS A 73 1.59 -0.51 -13.19
CA HIS A 73 2.06 -1.74 -12.56
C HIS A 73 2.11 -1.56 -11.04
N VAL A 74 1.93 -2.63 -10.29
CA VAL A 74 2.12 -2.61 -8.83
C VAL A 74 3.24 -3.58 -8.47
N VAL A 75 4.31 -3.05 -7.89
CA VAL A 75 5.41 -3.86 -7.35
C VAL A 75 5.10 -4.16 -5.89
N PHE A 76 4.90 -5.44 -5.57
CA PHE A 76 4.70 -5.93 -4.21
C PHE A 76 6.02 -6.40 -3.62
N GLY A 77 6.30 -5.99 -2.39
CA GLY A 77 7.50 -6.40 -1.66
C GLY A 77 7.28 -6.37 -0.15
N CYS A 78 8.38 -6.19 0.59
CA CYS A 78 8.36 -6.19 2.06
C CYS A 78 7.93 -7.54 2.65
N GLU A 79 8.36 -8.63 2.04
CA GLU A 79 8.38 -9.92 2.74
C GLU A 79 9.33 -9.79 3.93
N VAL A 80 8.76 -9.74 5.13
CA VAL A 80 9.51 -9.62 6.38
C VAL A 80 9.27 -10.85 7.23
N GLU A 81 10.32 -11.29 7.92
CA GLU A 81 10.22 -12.40 8.87
C GLU A 81 9.23 -12.05 9.99
N GLY A 82 8.35 -12.97 10.34
CA GLY A 82 7.30 -12.76 11.34
C GLY A 82 6.12 -11.90 10.87
N MET A 83 5.96 -11.70 9.56
CA MET A 83 4.81 -11.02 8.96
C MET A 83 3.48 -11.67 9.38
N ASP A 84 3.43 -13.00 9.42
CA ASP A 84 2.29 -13.79 9.90
C ASP A 84 1.87 -13.39 11.32
N ARG A 85 2.81 -13.35 12.26
CA ARG A 85 2.55 -12.95 13.64
C ARG A 85 2.06 -11.51 13.75
N ILE A 86 2.60 -10.61 12.92
CA ILE A 86 2.18 -9.20 12.88
C ILE A 86 0.75 -9.09 12.37
N LEU A 87 0.43 -9.75 11.25
CA LEU A 87 -0.88 -9.65 10.60
C LEU A 87 -1.98 -10.34 11.40
N LEU A 88 -1.67 -11.41 12.13
CA LEU A 88 -2.62 -12.04 13.05
C LEU A 88 -2.98 -11.16 14.26
N LYS A 89 -2.09 -10.27 14.69
CA LYS A 89 -2.37 -9.29 15.76
C LYS A 89 -3.12 -8.05 15.25
N ALA A 90 -2.83 -7.65 14.01
CA ALA A 90 -3.38 -6.45 13.41
C ALA A 90 -3.64 -6.67 11.90
N PRO A 91 -4.78 -7.28 11.54
CA PRO A 91 -5.16 -7.55 10.14
C PRO A 91 -5.11 -6.31 9.25
N ALA A 92 -5.39 -5.12 9.82
CA ALA A 92 -5.32 -3.83 9.14
C ALA A 92 -3.96 -3.55 8.47
N LEU A 93 -2.88 -4.11 9.03
CA LEU A 93 -1.53 -3.93 8.52
C LEU A 93 -1.29 -4.67 7.20
N SER A 94 -2.23 -5.49 6.73
CA SER A 94 -2.21 -6.07 5.38
C SER A 94 -2.20 -5.00 4.28
N ASN A 95 -2.64 -3.77 4.58
CA ASN A 95 -2.54 -2.61 3.68
C ASN A 95 -1.12 -2.03 3.57
N VAL A 96 -0.20 -2.45 4.44
CA VAL A 96 1.19 -1.96 4.48
C VAL A 96 2.24 -3.07 4.44
N VAL A 97 1.89 -4.31 4.78
CA VAL A 97 2.77 -5.47 4.75
C VAL A 97 1.98 -6.68 4.19
N PRO A 98 2.32 -7.23 3.01
CA PRO A 98 3.38 -6.77 2.11
C PRO A 98 3.13 -5.34 1.61
N CYS A 99 4.21 -4.61 1.32
CA CYS A 99 4.10 -3.24 0.84
C CYS A 99 3.84 -3.23 -0.66
N SER A 100 3.09 -2.24 -1.13
CA SER A 100 2.79 -2.03 -2.54
C SER A 100 3.37 -0.70 -3.05
N VAL A 101 4.04 -0.74 -4.20
CA VAL A 101 4.47 0.44 -4.95
C VAL A 101 3.71 0.48 -6.28
N ALA A 102 2.81 1.44 -6.44
CA ALA A 102 2.15 1.69 -7.71
C ALA A 102 3.08 2.50 -8.62
N VAL A 103 3.50 1.93 -9.75
CA VAL A 103 4.28 2.60 -10.80
C VAL A 103 3.37 2.88 -11.98
N TYR A 104 3.18 4.15 -12.35
CA TYR A 104 2.21 4.52 -13.37
C TYR A 104 2.58 5.79 -14.12
N GLU A 105 2.02 5.94 -15.31
CA GLU A 105 2.04 7.21 -16.05
C GLU A 105 0.93 8.13 -15.56
N ASP A 106 1.28 9.39 -15.24
CA ASP A 106 0.28 10.40 -14.92
C ASP A 106 -0.33 11.02 -16.18
N LYS A 107 -1.33 11.90 -16.01
CA LYS A 107 -2.01 12.59 -17.12
C LYS A 107 -1.10 13.44 -18.01
N LYS A 108 0.14 13.73 -17.56
CA LYS A 108 1.14 14.51 -18.28
C LYS A 108 2.23 13.62 -18.89
N GLY A 109 2.05 12.29 -18.91
CA GLY A 109 3.02 11.33 -19.41
C GLY A 109 4.26 11.17 -18.52
N ARG A 110 4.24 11.65 -17.27
CA ARG A 110 5.35 11.47 -16.34
C ARG A 110 5.17 10.14 -15.60
N ILE A 111 6.26 9.41 -15.40
CA ILE A 111 6.22 8.18 -14.60
C ILE A 111 6.35 8.53 -13.12
N LYS A 112 5.43 8.02 -12.32
CA LYS A 112 5.40 8.14 -10.87
C LYS A 112 5.51 6.78 -10.21
N ALA A 113 6.09 6.76 -9.01
CA ALA A 113 5.92 5.69 -8.04
C ALA A 113 5.14 6.24 -6.84
N THR A 114 4.09 5.56 -6.41
CA THR A 114 3.28 5.94 -5.24
C THR A 114 3.25 4.80 -4.23
N VAL A 115 3.45 5.14 -2.97
CA VAL A 115 3.34 4.21 -1.83
C VAL A 115 2.41 4.79 -0.78
N ILE A 116 1.79 3.93 0.00
CA ILE A 116 0.98 4.36 1.13
C ILE A 116 1.87 4.87 2.27
N ASN A 117 1.41 5.89 2.98
CA ASN A 117 2.05 6.41 4.17
C ASN A 117 1.78 5.45 5.35
N HIS A 118 2.71 4.52 5.57
CA HIS A 118 2.59 3.51 6.64
C HIS A 118 2.31 4.09 8.04
N ASN A 119 2.69 5.35 8.30
CA ASN A 119 2.41 6.01 9.57
C ASN A 119 0.92 6.05 9.91
N LEU A 120 0.03 6.10 8.91
CA LEU A 120 -1.41 6.05 9.14
C LEU A 120 -1.82 4.77 9.90
N PHE A 121 -1.25 3.64 9.51
CA PHE A 121 -1.56 2.35 10.10
C PHE A 121 -0.76 2.09 11.37
N THR A 122 0.53 2.43 11.39
CA THR A 122 1.38 2.19 12.56
C THR A 122 1.01 3.10 13.74
N THR A 123 0.44 4.29 13.52
CA THR A 123 -0.07 5.13 14.62
C THR A 123 -1.36 4.58 15.23
N LYS A 124 -2.26 4.03 14.40
CA LYS A 124 -3.51 3.39 14.84
C LYS A 124 -3.27 2.05 15.53
N TYR A 125 -2.53 1.17 14.87
CA TYR A 125 -2.38 -0.24 15.26
C TYR A 125 -1.04 -0.55 15.93
N GLY A 126 -0.11 0.41 16.03
CA GLY A 126 1.21 0.15 16.62
C GLY A 126 1.19 -0.23 18.10
N LYS A 127 0.11 0.06 18.84
CA LYS A 127 -0.02 -0.31 20.26
C LYS A 127 -0.18 -1.82 20.47
N VAL A 128 -0.74 -2.54 19.49
CA VAL A 128 -0.90 -4.00 19.58
C VAL A 128 0.37 -4.75 19.15
N LEU A 129 1.37 -4.02 18.66
CA LEU A 129 2.65 -4.57 18.21
C LEU A 129 3.73 -4.42 19.29
N SER A 130 4.66 -5.38 19.32
CA SER A 130 5.89 -5.26 20.12
C SER A 130 6.77 -4.10 19.62
N ALA A 131 7.73 -3.66 20.43
CA ALA A 131 8.68 -2.63 20.00
C ALA A 131 9.54 -3.09 18.81
N GLU A 132 9.87 -4.38 18.76
CA GLU A 132 10.66 -4.99 17.68
C GLU A 132 9.85 -5.05 16.37
N GLU A 133 8.59 -5.47 16.45
CA GLU A 133 7.67 -5.52 15.30
C GLU A 133 7.45 -4.12 14.71
N ARG A 134 7.27 -3.09 15.55
CA ARG A 134 7.19 -1.70 15.11
C ARG A 134 8.46 -1.25 14.40
N ARG A 135 9.63 -1.50 15.00
CA ARG A 135 10.94 -1.14 14.42
C ARG A 135 11.18 -1.85 13.09
N LEU A 136 10.71 -3.09 12.94
CA LEU A 136 10.81 -3.84 11.69
C LEU A 136 10.03 -3.14 10.58
N ILE A 137 8.74 -2.83 10.81
CA ILE A 137 7.89 -2.11 9.83
C ILE A 137 8.51 -0.75 9.48
N GLU A 138 8.90 0.04 10.48
CA GLU A 138 9.51 1.35 10.27
C GLU A 138 10.82 1.27 9.47
N LYS A 139 11.69 0.30 9.78
CA LYS A 139 12.94 0.07 9.05
C LYS A 139 12.67 -0.30 7.60
N THR A 140 11.72 -1.21 7.36
CA THR A 140 11.33 -1.65 6.02
C THR A 140 10.80 -0.48 5.19
N TYR A 141 9.89 0.32 5.73
CA TYR A 141 9.38 1.51 5.02
C TYR A 141 10.42 2.61 4.84
N ARG A 142 11.34 2.79 5.79
CA ARG A 142 12.48 3.69 5.61
C ARG A 142 13.33 3.26 4.42
N ASN A 143 13.64 1.97 4.32
CA ASN A 143 14.44 1.43 3.22
C ASN A 143 13.70 1.56 1.87
N LEU A 144 12.40 1.28 1.84
CA LEU A 144 11.54 1.48 0.67
C LEU A 144 11.56 2.95 0.22
N ASN A 145 11.33 3.88 1.14
CA ASN A 145 11.32 5.31 0.84
C ASN A 145 12.69 5.80 0.34
N LEU A 146 13.80 5.25 0.87
CA LEU A 146 15.15 5.54 0.38
C LEU A 146 15.39 4.98 -1.03
N ALA A 147 14.90 3.77 -1.32
CA ALA A 147 14.95 3.18 -2.66
C ALA A 147 14.26 4.10 -3.67
N LEU A 148 13.01 4.46 -3.41
CA LEU A 148 12.23 5.32 -4.31
C LEU A 148 12.82 6.73 -4.42
N ALA A 149 13.27 7.32 -3.32
CA ALA A 149 13.93 8.63 -3.33
C ALA A 149 15.20 8.65 -4.17
N SER A 150 15.95 7.54 -4.25
CA SER A 150 17.16 7.44 -5.06
C SER A 150 16.88 7.48 -6.57
N LEU A 151 15.68 7.06 -6.99
CA LEU A 151 15.26 7.06 -8.39
C LEU A 151 14.54 8.35 -8.81
N SER A 152 14.23 9.21 -7.83
CA SER A 152 13.27 10.30 -8.00
C SER A 152 13.90 11.68 -8.10
N THR A 153 13.17 12.59 -8.77
CA THR A 153 13.49 14.02 -8.82
C THR A 153 13.05 14.77 -7.57
N ASN A 154 12.12 14.20 -6.80
CA ASN A 154 11.62 14.75 -5.53
C ASN A 154 11.85 13.76 -4.39
N LYS A 155 11.76 14.26 -3.16
CA LYS A 155 11.87 13.48 -1.92
C LYS A 155 10.69 13.83 -1.01
N PRO A 156 9.50 13.23 -1.24
CA PRO A 156 8.35 13.48 -0.38
C PRO A 156 8.68 13.07 1.06
N LYS A 157 8.17 13.85 2.02
CA LYS A 157 8.32 13.54 3.45
C LYS A 157 7.03 12.91 3.95
N ALA A 158 7.16 11.75 4.60
CA ALA A 158 6.04 11.16 5.32
C ALA A 158 5.60 12.08 6.44
N VAL A 159 4.37 12.57 6.37
CA VAL A 159 3.76 13.37 7.44
C VAL A 159 3.32 12.39 8.54
N LYS A 160 3.64 12.73 9.79
CA LYS A 160 3.08 12.03 10.95
C LYS A 160 1.64 12.49 11.12
N LEU A 161 0.72 11.54 11.04
CA LEU A 161 -0.69 11.78 11.24
C LEU A 161 -1.07 11.40 12.68
N PRO A 162 -2.02 12.11 13.31
CA PRO A 162 -2.67 11.58 14.49
C PRO A 162 -3.39 10.26 14.12
N PRO A 163 -3.55 9.32 15.07
CA PRO A 163 -4.24 8.08 14.79
C PRO A 163 -5.69 8.37 14.36
N PRO A 164 -6.16 7.78 13.25
CA PRO A 164 -7.57 7.84 12.86
C PRO A 164 -8.49 7.45 14.02
N LYS A 165 -9.59 8.19 14.16
CA LYS A 165 -10.60 7.89 15.19
C LYS A 165 -11.33 6.59 14.85
N GLU A 166 -11.71 6.44 13.59
CA GLU A 166 -12.41 5.27 13.07
C GLU A 166 -11.46 4.07 12.90
N GLU A 167 -12.03 2.87 12.84
CA GLU A 167 -11.30 1.69 12.42
C GLU A 167 -11.10 1.70 10.90
N LEU A 168 -9.92 1.29 10.45
CA LEU A 168 -9.59 1.17 9.02
C LEU A 168 -9.91 -0.23 8.47
N VAL A 169 -10.57 -1.06 9.27
CA VAL A 169 -10.93 -2.44 8.94
C VAL A 169 -12.39 -2.64 9.24
N TYR A 170 -13.06 -3.31 8.31
CA TYR A 170 -14.37 -3.91 8.52
C TYR A 170 -14.17 -5.41 8.73
N GLU A 171 -14.75 -5.94 9.80
CA GLU A 171 -14.68 -7.36 10.14
C GLU A 171 -16.09 -7.92 10.21
N GLU A 172 -16.28 -9.09 9.62
CA GLU A 172 -17.55 -9.83 9.64
C GLU A 172 -17.26 -11.29 9.96
N VAL A 173 -18.08 -11.87 10.84
CA VAL A 173 -17.96 -13.28 11.23
C VAL A 173 -18.72 -14.13 10.21
N VAL A 174 -18.00 -15.08 9.61
CA VAL A 174 -18.61 -16.08 8.72
C VAL A 174 -18.87 -17.35 9.52
N GLU A 175 -20.14 -17.69 9.70
CA GLU A 175 -20.57 -18.90 10.42
C GLU A 175 -20.90 -20.04 9.45
N GLY A 176 -20.74 -21.29 9.92
CA GLY A 176 -21.21 -22.48 9.19
C GLY A 176 -20.38 -22.89 7.97
N GLN A 177 -19.21 -22.29 7.74
CA GLN A 177 -18.27 -22.66 6.69
C GLN A 177 -16.85 -22.78 7.24
N ASP A 178 -16.10 -23.77 6.78
CA ASP A 178 -14.66 -23.83 7.06
C ASP A 178 -13.88 -22.84 6.18
N TYR A 179 -12.64 -22.55 6.59
CA TYR A 179 -11.81 -21.53 5.99
C TYR A 179 -11.53 -21.76 4.50
N ASP A 180 -11.21 -22.99 4.08
CA ASP A 180 -10.82 -23.27 2.69
C ASP A 180 -12.04 -23.26 1.77
N THR A 181 -13.18 -23.76 2.26
CA THR A 181 -14.46 -23.65 1.57
C THR A 181 -14.85 -22.19 1.37
N PHE A 182 -14.83 -21.36 2.43
CA PHE A 182 -15.14 -19.94 2.32
C PHE A 182 -14.19 -19.23 1.35
N LYS A 183 -12.88 -19.45 1.49
CA LYS A 183 -11.85 -18.87 0.61
C LYS A 183 -12.12 -19.19 -0.86
N THR A 184 -12.49 -20.44 -1.16
CA THR A 184 -12.80 -20.90 -2.51
C THR A 184 -14.06 -20.25 -3.05
N LEU A 185 -15.14 -20.22 -2.25
CA LEU A 185 -16.41 -19.59 -2.64
C LEU A 185 -16.26 -18.08 -2.86
N LEU A 186 -15.54 -17.39 -1.97
CA LEU A 186 -15.26 -15.96 -2.09
C LEU A 186 -14.44 -15.66 -3.34
N LYS A 187 -13.41 -16.46 -3.63
CA LYS A 187 -12.63 -16.32 -4.87
C LYS A 187 -13.53 -16.42 -6.09
N THR A 188 -14.34 -17.48 -6.16
CA THR A 188 -15.22 -17.76 -7.29
C THR A 188 -16.33 -16.71 -7.45
N SER A 189 -16.86 -16.17 -6.35
CA SER A 189 -17.90 -15.13 -6.41
C SER A 189 -17.36 -13.78 -6.85
N LEU A 190 -16.10 -13.48 -6.54
CA LEU A 190 -15.44 -12.25 -6.95
C LEU A 190 -14.96 -12.32 -8.41
N ASP A 191 -14.42 -13.46 -8.85
CA ASP A 191 -13.90 -13.65 -10.20
C ASP A 191 -15.02 -13.62 -11.27
N GLY A 192 -14.91 -12.70 -12.22
CA GLY A 192 -15.72 -12.71 -13.46
C GLY A 192 -17.10 -12.05 -13.37
N VAL A 193 -17.53 -11.60 -12.18
CA VAL A 193 -18.79 -10.85 -12.02
C VAL A 193 -18.52 -9.34 -11.97
N ASN A 194 -17.79 -8.86 -10.95
CA ASN A 194 -17.51 -7.43 -10.74
C ASN A 194 -16.07 -7.13 -10.26
N MET A 195 -15.29 -8.16 -9.89
CA MET A 195 -13.90 -8.02 -9.48
C MET A 195 -13.03 -9.05 -10.20
N ASN A 196 -11.72 -8.92 -10.06
CA ASN A 196 -10.76 -9.94 -10.42
C ASN A 196 -9.82 -10.15 -9.29
N ILE A 197 -9.67 -11.41 -8.90
CA ILE A 197 -8.63 -11.83 -8.00
C ILE A 197 -7.34 -11.88 -8.82
N LEU A 198 -6.52 -10.85 -8.62
CA LEU A 198 -5.20 -10.75 -9.22
C LEU A 198 -4.22 -11.71 -8.53
N ASP A 199 -4.45 -11.95 -7.24
CA ASP A 199 -3.66 -12.88 -6.45
C ASP A 199 -4.32 -13.26 -5.12
N ILE A 200 -3.85 -14.34 -4.52
CA ILE A 200 -4.11 -14.68 -3.13
C ILE A 200 -2.79 -15.00 -2.45
N ILE A 201 -2.46 -14.26 -1.38
CA ILE A 201 -1.25 -14.46 -0.59
C ILE A 201 -1.65 -15.18 0.71
N ASP A 202 -1.25 -16.43 0.84
CA ASP A 202 -1.41 -17.18 2.08
C ASP A 202 -0.31 -16.81 3.07
N VAL A 203 -0.67 -15.98 4.04
CA VAL A 203 0.24 -15.44 5.06
C VAL A 203 0.46 -16.47 6.18
N SER A 204 -0.61 -17.11 6.63
CA SER A 204 -0.56 -18.19 7.62
C SER A 204 -1.39 -19.35 7.11
N ALA A 205 -0.72 -20.45 6.77
CA ALA A 205 -1.37 -21.68 6.34
C ALA A 205 -1.83 -22.56 7.52
N GLN A 206 -1.30 -22.32 8.72
CA GLN A 206 -1.66 -23.03 9.95
C GLN A 206 -2.63 -22.20 10.78
N SER A 207 -3.32 -22.81 11.74
CA SER A 207 -4.28 -22.10 12.60
C SER A 207 -3.58 -21.14 13.57
N PRO A 208 -4.00 -19.86 13.68
CA PRO A 208 -5.06 -19.21 12.90
C PRO A 208 -4.63 -18.91 11.46
N ARG A 209 -5.49 -19.26 10.50
CA ARG A 209 -5.22 -19.09 9.06
C ARG A 209 -5.46 -17.64 8.64
N PHE A 210 -4.66 -17.16 7.69
CA PHE A 210 -4.78 -15.79 7.17
C PHE A 210 -4.35 -15.71 5.71
N SER A 211 -5.20 -15.13 4.87
CA SER A 211 -4.98 -14.96 3.43
C SER A 211 -5.36 -13.55 3.02
N ILE A 212 -4.53 -12.94 2.16
CA ILE A 212 -4.80 -11.63 1.57
C ILE A 212 -5.25 -11.84 0.14
N PHE A 213 -6.45 -11.37 -0.19
CA PHE A 213 -6.95 -11.35 -1.56
C PHE A 213 -6.59 -10.03 -2.21
N LEU A 214 -5.76 -10.07 -3.26
CA LEU A 214 -5.50 -8.90 -4.09
C LEU A 214 -6.55 -8.85 -5.18
N ALA A 215 -7.58 -8.03 -4.94
CA ALA A 215 -8.70 -7.90 -5.86
C ALA A 215 -8.73 -6.52 -6.52
N CYS A 216 -9.11 -6.45 -7.79
CA CYS A 216 -9.33 -5.19 -8.48
C CYS A 216 -10.65 -5.20 -9.24
N ASN A 217 -11.44 -4.15 -9.06
CA ASN A 217 -12.61 -3.93 -9.89
C ASN A 217 -12.14 -3.40 -11.26
N LEU A 218 -12.20 -4.25 -12.28
CA LEU A 218 -11.86 -3.90 -13.67
C LEU A 218 -13.13 -3.65 -14.53
N SER A 219 -14.31 -3.63 -13.91
CA SER A 219 -15.60 -3.34 -14.56
C SER A 219 -15.77 -1.87 -14.95
#